data_AF-A0A966V9B8-F1
#
_entry.id   AF-A0A966V9B8-F1
#
_cell.length_a   1.000
_cell.length_b   1.000
_cell.length_c   1.000
_cell.angle_alpha   90.00
_cell.angle_beta   90.00
_cell.angle_gamma   90.00
#
_symmetry.space_group_name_H-M   'P 1'
#
loop_
_entity.id
_entity.type
_entity.pdbx_description
1 polymer ?
#
loop_
_entity_poly.entity_id
_entity_poly.type
_entity_poly.pdbx_seq_one_letter_code
_entity_poly.pdbx_strand_id
1 'polypeptide(L)'
;MKKERSKNHSKKKQTNLTTNQNNDVPIVEKEQSHRSISSEENSQDAIPVIGDRSLIKQELKKFLVPVLRRASYRWKPRSEALKKARVDRGLYQCNSCKESFKQTDICLDHVFPVVNPKVGFIEWNSYIERMFPDIDGFQVLCKLCHDVKTKLEDEMRKIYNKKGKTNE
;
A
#
# COMPACT_ATOMS: atom_id res chain seq x y z
N MET A 1 -63.07 -1.38 -6.98
CA MET A 1 -63.76 -2.09 -8.08
C MET A 1 -62.71 -2.75 -8.96
N LYS A 2 -62.74 -4.08 -9.04
CA LYS A 2 -61.84 -4.94 -9.81
C LYS A 2 -62.17 -4.83 -11.31
N LYS A 3 -61.16 -4.81 -12.17
CA LYS A 3 -61.23 -5.45 -13.49
C LYS A 3 -59.89 -6.12 -13.80
N GLU A 4 -59.90 -7.43 -13.66
CA GLU A 4 -58.94 -8.38 -14.23
C GLU A 4 -59.24 -8.61 -15.72
N ARG A 5 -58.20 -9.00 -16.49
CA ARG A 5 -58.23 -9.99 -17.59
C ARG A 5 -56.76 -10.27 -17.98
N SER A 6 -56.13 -11.34 -17.48
CA SER A 6 -55.98 -12.69 -18.10
C SER A 6 -55.47 -12.64 -19.55
N LYS A 7 -54.22 -13.06 -19.87
CA LYS A 7 -53.58 -14.41 -19.92
C LYS A 7 -53.43 -14.89 -21.38
N ASN A 8 -52.22 -15.37 -21.71
CA ASN A 8 -51.82 -16.46 -22.66
C ASN A 8 -50.60 -16.04 -23.49
N HIS A 9 -49.38 -16.55 -23.28
CA HIS A 9 -48.83 -17.90 -23.45
C HIS A 9 -48.66 -18.35 -24.91
N SER A 10 -47.41 -18.32 -25.42
CA SER A 10 -46.90 -19.39 -26.30
C SER A 10 -45.39 -19.34 -26.53
N LYS A 11 -44.76 -20.46 -26.15
CA LYS A 11 -43.80 -21.29 -26.91
C LYS A 11 -42.46 -20.64 -27.31
N LYS A 12 -41.38 -20.99 -26.61
CA LYS A 12 -40.45 -22.08 -26.96
C LYS A 12 -39.97 -22.03 -28.41
N LYS A 13 -38.71 -21.65 -28.60
CA LYS A 13 -37.81 -22.31 -29.53
C LYS A 13 -36.50 -22.62 -28.82
N GLN A 14 -36.41 -23.87 -28.37
CA GLN A 14 -35.15 -24.54 -28.11
C GLN A 14 -34.55 -24.90 -29.46
N THR A 15 -33.29 -24.57 -29.69
CA THR A 15 -32.43 -25.32 -30.60
C THR A 15 -31.16 -25.65 -29.82
N ASN A 16 -30.97 -26.94 -29.63
CA ASN A 16 -29.93 -27.57 -28.87
C ASN A 16 -28.79 -28.01 -29.80
N LEU A 17 -27.59 -28.01 -29.22
CA LEU A 17 -26.44 -28.89 -29.46
C LEU A 17 -25.74 -28.90 -30.83
N THR A 18 -24.45 -28.58 -30.77
CA THR A 18 -23.33 -29.47 -31.18
C THR A 18 -22.07 -28.98 -30.42
N THR A 19 -21.57 -29.70 -29.41
CA THR A 19 -20.37 -30.57 -29.50
C THR A 19 -19.34 -30.09 -30.52
N ASN A 20 -18.14 -29.67 -30.08
CA ASN A 20 -16.94 -30.50 -30.21
C ASN A 20 -15.65 -29.81 -29.74
N GLN A 21 -14.86 -30.61 -29.03
CA GLN A 21 -13.42 -30.80 -29.18
C GLN A 21 -12.48 -29.63 -28.82
N ASN A 22 -11.88 -29.79 -27.63
CA ASN A 22 -10.43 -29.92 -27.45
C ASN A 22 -9.61 -29.52 -28.68
N ASN A 23 -8.95 -28.37 -28.58
CA ASN A 23 -7.72 -28.13 -29.31
C ASN A 23 -6.67 -27.79 -28.27
N ASP A 24 -5.85 -28.79 -28.00
CA ASP A 24 -4.57 -28.70 -27.32
C ASP A 24 -3.75 -27.57 -27.96
N VAL A 25 -3.62 -26.46 -27.25
CA VAL A 25 -2.61 -25.46 -27.58
C VAL A 25 -1.28 -26.06 -27.17
N PRO A 26 -0.31 -26.21 -28.09
CA PRO A 26 0.97 -26.78 -27.76
C PRO A 26 1.63 -25.87 -26.71
N ILE A 27 1.87 -26.46 -25.54
CA ILE A 27 2.78 -25.94 -24.53
C ILE A 27 4.15 -25.93 -25.20
N VAL A 28 4.50 -24.80 -25.79
CA VAL A 28 5.88 -24.52 -26.13
C VAL A 28 6.57 -24.30 -24.79
N GLU A 29 7.21 -25.37 -24.32
CA GLU A 29 8.25 -25.33 -23.29
C GLU A 29 9.30 -24.33 -23.76
N LYS A 30 9.11 -23.06 -23.40
CA LYS A 30 10.23 -22.13 -23.34
C LYS A 30 11.06 -22.60 -22.18
N GLU A 31 12.07 -23.40 -22.52
CA GLU A 31 13.23 -23.68 -21.71
C GLU A 31 13.54 -22.46 -20.85
N GLN A 32 13.25 -22.59 -19.57
CA GLN A 32 13.82 -21.73 -18.57
C GLN A 32 15.32 -21.92 -18.74
N SER A 33 15.99 -20.94 -19.36
CA SER A 33 17.42 -20.82 -19.18
C SER A 33 17.59 -20.58 -17.68
N HIS A 34 17.81 -21.66 -16.94
CA HIS A 34 18.38 -21.63 -15.62
C HIS A 34 19.72 -20.95 -15.80
N ARG A 35 19.73 -19.61 -15.71
CA ARG A 35 20.94 -18.91 -15.36
C ARG A 35 21.20 -19.37 -13.94
N SER A 36 22.05 -20.37 -13.82
CA SER A 36 22.69 -20.76 -12.58
C SER A 36 23.31 -19.49 -12.02
N ILE A 37 22.56 -18.80 -11.17
CA ILE A 37 23.13 -17.81 -10.28
C ILE A 37 23.93 -18.67 -9.33
N SER A 38 25.24 -18.66 -9.52
CA SER A 38 26.20 -19.08 -8.51
C SER A 38 25.79 -18.41 -7.21
N SER A 39 25.21 -19.20 -6.32
CA SER A 39 25.27 -18.94 -4.90
C SER A 39 26.75 -18.79 -4.58
N GLU A 40 27.10 -17.66 -3.95
CA GLU A 40 28.46 -17.30 -3.50
C GLU A 40 29.33 -16.48 -4.47
N GLU A 41 28.80 -15.36 -4.97
CA GLU A 41 29.66 -14.17 -5.17
C GLU A 41 29.40 -13.20 -4.03
N ASN A 42 29.89 -13.58 -2.84
CA ASN A 42 30.14 -12.62 -1.79
C ASN A 42 31.27 -11.73 -2.32
N SER A 43 30.94 -10.53 -2.81
CA SER A 43 31.92 -9.55 -3.30
C SER A 43 32.94 -9.27 -2.19
N GLN A 44 34.09 -9.95 -2.26
CA GLN A 44 35.22 -9.77 -1.36
C GLN A 44 35.94 -8.41 -1.59
N ASP A 45 35.45 -7.61 -2.54
CA ASP A 45 36.06 -6.36 -2.99
C ASP A 45 35.48 -5.10 -2.32
N ALA A 46 34.43 -5.24 -1.51
CA ALA A 46 33.88 -4.11 -0.77
C ALA A 46 34.79 -3.76 0.42
N ILE A 47 35.80 -2.91 0.16
CA ILE A 47 36.67 -2.35 1.20
C ILE A 47 35.79 -1.74 2.30
N PRO A 48 35.94 -2.16 3.58
CA PRO A 48 35.17 -1.58 4.66
C PRO A 48 35.54 -0.11 4.81
N VAL A 49 34.57 0.78 4.57
CA VAL A 49 34.74 2.23 4.77
C VAL A 49 35.16 2.48 6.22
N ILE A 50 36.38 3.00 6.39
CA ILE A 50 36.99 3.33 7.68
C ILE A 50 36.37 4.65 8.14
N GLY A 51 35.43 4.58 9.06
CA GLY A 51 34.79 5.74 9.70
C GLY A 51 33.95 5.29 10.89
N ASP A 52 33.69 6.21 11.83
CA ASP A 52 32.77 5.93 12.94
C ASP A 52 31.37 5.63 12.39
N ARG A 53 31.05 4.34 12.33
CA ARG A 53 29.80 3.82 11.79
C ARG A 53 28.58 4.38 12.54
N SER A 54 28.71 4.87 13.77
CA SER A 54 27.59 5.42 14.55
C SER A 54 27.17 6.81 14.05
N LEU A 55 28.12 7.73 13.92
CA LEU A 55 27.89 9.08 13.40
C LEU A 55 27.39 9.05 11.95
N ILE A 56 28.04 8.23 11.12
CA ILE A 56 27.65 8.03 9.72
C ILE A 56 26.20 7.52 9.63
N LYS A 57 25.78 6.59 10.50
CA LYS A 57 24.38 6.09 10.52
C LYS A 57 23.38 7.19 10.86
N GLN A 58 23.68 8.08 11.80
CA GLN A 58 22.75 9.15 12.19
C GLN A 58 22.62 10.21 11.10
N GLU A 59 23.73 10.62 10.50
CA GLU A 59 23.75 11.58 9.39
C GLU A 59 23.07 10.99 8.14
N LEU A 60 23.37 9.72 7.83
CA LEU A 60 22.72 9.00 6.76
C LEU A 60 21.20 8.92 6.95
N LYS A 61 20.73 8.69 8.19
CA LYS A 61 19.29 8.70 8.50
C LYS A 61 18.66 10.06 8.25
N LYS A 62 19.30 11.15 8.70
CA LYS A 62 18.83 12.52 8.46
C LYS A 62 18.77 12.84 6.95
N PHE A 63 19.71 12.33 6.17
CA PHE A 63 19.75 12.50 4.72
C PHE A 63 18.70 11.66 3.97
N LEU A 64 18.62 10.35 4.25
CA LEU A 64 17.78 9.41 3.51
C LEU A 64 16.29 9.53 3.83
N VAL A 65 15.91 9.75 5.09
CA VAL A 65 14.49 9.85 5.50
C VAL A 65 13.69 10.85 4.64
N PRO A 66 14.12 12.13 4.45
CA PRO A 66 13.39 13.07 3.61
C PRO A 66 13.42 12.68 2.12
N VAL A 67 14.50 12.05 1.64
CA VAL A 67 14.58 11.55 0.25
C VAL A 67 13.53 10.47 0.01
N LEU A 68 13.46 9.46 0.89
CA LEU A 68 12.49 8.37 0.80
C LEU A 68 11.05 8.88 0.91
N ARG A 69 10.79 9.83 1.81
CA ARG A 69 9.47 10.49 1.91
C ARG A 69 9.09 11.25 0.65
N ARG A 70 10.04 11.91 -0.02
CA ARG A 70 9.77 12.56 -1.31
C ARG A 70 9.55 11.56 -2.43
N ALA A 71 10.28 10.44 -2.41
CA ALA A 71 10.12 9.36 -3.38
C ALA A 71 8.73 8.70 -3.27
N SER A 72 8.18 8.56 -2.06
CA SER A 72 6.87 7.93 -1.86
C SER A 72 5.70 8.65 -2.56
N TYR A 73 5.80 9.96 -2.85
CA TYR A 73 4.81 10.66 -3.67
C TYR A 73 4.73 10.15 -5.11
N ARG A 74 5.84 9.61 -5.63
CA ARG A 74 5.92 9.03 -6.99
C ARG A 74 5.59 7.53 -6.99
N TRP A 75 5.30 6.94 -5.83
CA TRP A 75 4.98 5.53 -5.71
C TRP A 75 3.62 5.23 -6.34
N LYS A 76 3.58 4.29 -7.29
CA LYS A 76 2.38 4.01 -8.09
C LYS A 76 1.19 3.55 -7.22
N PRO A 77 1.35 2.60 -6.27
CA PRO A 77 0.27 2.19 -5.35
C PRO A 77 -0.36 3.35 -4.57
N ARG A 78 0.42 4.37 -4.23
CA ARG A 78 -0.09 5.59 -3.58
C ARG A 78 -1.12 6.30 -4.47
N SER A 79 -0.77 6.52 -5.74
CA SER A 79 -1.70 7.14 -6.70
C SER A 79 -2.92 6.27 -6.99
N GLU A 80 -2.78 4.94 -6.93
CA GLU A 80 -3.87 3.98 -7.12
C GLU A 80 -4.83 3.96 -5.93
N ALA A 81 -4.33 4.07 -4.70
CA ALA A 81 -5.16 4.20 -3.49
C ALA A 81 -6.04 5.46 -3.55
N LEU A 82 -5.49 6.57 -4.04
CA LEU A 82 -6.27 7.79 -4.26
C LEU A 82 -7.39 7.57 -5.30
N LYS A 83 -7.10 6.86 -6.39
CA LYS A 83 -8.11 6.51 -7.40
C LYS A 83 -9.19 5.58 -6.84
N LYS A 84 -8.80 4.59 -6.02
CA LYS A 84 -9.71 3.64 -5.35
C LYS A 84 -10.71 4.35 -4.43
N ALA A 85 -10.30 5.44 -3.78
CA ALA A 85 -11.15 6.24 -2.92
C ALA A 85 -12.05 7.24 -3.66
N ARG A 86 -11.95 7.36 -4.99
CA ARG A 86 -12.72 8.33 -5.77
C ARG A 86 -14.17 7.86 -5.91
N VAL A 87 -15.11 8.71 -5.50
CA VAL A 87 -16.56 8.45 -5.62
C VAL A 87 -17.14 9.11 -6.86
N ASP A 88 -16.71 10.34 -7.15
CA ASP A 88 -17.15 11.11 -8.31
C ASP A 88 -16.01 12.02 -8.81
N ARG A 89 -16.26 12.83 -9.85
CA ARG A 89 -15.28 13.74 -10.43
C ARG A 89 -14.82 14.79 -9.41
N GLY A 90 -13.67 14.52 -8.79
CA GLY A 90 -13.03 15.43 -7.84
C GLY A 90 -13.48 15.24 -6.39
N LEU A 91 -14.32 14.22 -6.14
CA LEU A 91 -14.79 13.83 -4.82
C LEU A 91 -14.19 12.49 -4.40
N TYR A 92 -13.67 12.44 -3.19
CA TYR A 92 -12.98 11.29 -2.62
C TYR A 92 -13.54 10.96 -1.24
N GLN A 93 -13.73 9.67 -0.96
CA GLN A 93 -14.27 9.19 0.30
C GLN A 93 -13.18 9.10 1.37
N CYS A 94 -13.45 9.69 2.53
CA CYS A 94 -12.63 9.51 3.73
C CYS A 94 -12.82 8.09 4.28
N ASN A 95 -11.71 7.39 4.57
CA ASN A 95 -11.75 6.04 5.13
C ASN A 95 -12.28 6.01 6.56
N SER A 96 -12.13 7.10 7.33
CA SER A 96 -12.57 7.17 8.74
C SER A 96 -14.05 7.55 8.88
N CYS A 97 -14.46 8.73 8.40
CA CYS A 97 -15.83 9.23 8.56
C CYS A 97 -16.78 8.83 7.42
N LYS A 98 -16.28 8.24 6.33
CA LYS A 98 -17.04 7.80 5.15
C LYS A 98 -17.74 8.90 4.34
N GLU A 99 -17.54 10.17 4.69
CA GLU A 99 -17.98 11.33 3.91
C GLU A 99 -17.06 11.60 2.70
N SER A 100 -17.57 12.39 1.73
CA SER A 100 -16.86 12.74 0.50
C SER A 100 -16.31 14.16 0.53
N PHE A 101 -15.05 14.33 0.13
CA PHE A 101 -14.32 15.60 0.19
C PHE A 101 -13.65 15.91 -1.14
N LYS A 102 -13.38 17.20 -1.38
CA LYS A 102 -12.56 17.66 -2.51
C LYS A 102 -11.12 17.20 -2.34
N GLN A 103 -10.38 17.09 -3.45
CA GLN A 103 -8.96 16.73 -3.44
C GLN A 103 -8.10 17.62 -2.51
N THR A 104 -8.48 18.89 -2.38
CA THR A 104 -7.80 19.88 -1.52
C THR A 104 -7.99 19.63 -0.03
N ASP A 105 -9.02 18.87 0.35
CA ASP A 105 -9.43 18.66 1.75
C ASP A 105 -9.21 17.23 2.24
N ILE A 106 -8.49 16.45 1.43
CA ILE A 106 -8.04 15.11 1.79
C ILE A 106 -6.52 15.05 1.92
N CYS A 107 -6.09 14.13 2.77
CA CYS A 107 -4.72 13.72 2.98
C CYS A 107 -4.64 12.23 2.67
N LEU A 108 -3.62 11.84 1.91
CA LEU A 108 -3.35 10.44 1.62
C LEU A 108 -2.29 9.94 2.60
N ASP A 109 -2.67 9.00 3.45
CA ASP A 109 -1.96 8.66 4.67
C ASP A 109 -1.63 7.16 4.70
N HIS A 110 -0.64 6.78 5.51
CA HIS A 110 -0.30 5.38 5.73
C HIS A 110 -1.23 4.77 6.79
N VAL A 111 -1.84 3.62 6.47
CA VAL A 111 -2.68 2.88 7.43
C VAL A 111 -1.86 2.48 8.64
N PHE A 112 -0.68 1.89 8.40
CA PHE A 112 0.31 1.61 9.42
C PHE A 112 1.39 2.70 9.42
N PRO A 113 1.68 3.35 10.56
CA PRO A 113 2.72 4.36 10.61
C PRO A 113 4.07 3.81 10.14
N VAL A 114 4.76 4.59 9.29
CA VAL A 114 6.09 4.24 8.78
C VAL A 114 7.09 3.99 9.91
N VAL A 115 7.03 4.84 10.94
CA VAL A 115 7.77 4.64 12.20
C VAL A 115 6.75 4.29 13.27
N ASN A 116 6.91 3.14 13.91
CA ASN A 116 5.99 2.68 14.93
C ASN A 116 6.06 3.62 16.16
N PRO A 117 4.94 4.22 16.63
CA PRO A 117 4.95 5.11 17.79
C PRO A 117 5.44 4.45 19.10
N LYS A 118 5.30 3.12 19.21
CA LYS A 118 5.69 2.33 20.39
C LYS A 118 7.15 1.91 20.37
N VAL A 119 7.62 1.41 19.23
CA VAL A 119 8.97 0.81 19.09
C VAL A 119 9.99 1.83 18.55
N GLY A 120 9.53 2.84 17.82
CA GLY A 120 10.39 3.78 17.13
C GLY A 120 10.96 3.20 15.83
N PHE A 121 12.15 3.65 15.46
CA PHE A 121 12.86 3.20 14.28
C PHE A 121 13.68 1.96 14.62
N ILE A 122 13.46 0.87 13.88
CA ILE A 122 14.15 -0.41 14.08
C ILE A 122 15.35 -0.49 13.13
N GLU A 123 15.07 -0.61 11.83
CA GLU A 123 16.07 -0.79 10.79
C GLU A 123 15.57 -0.32 9.42
N TRP A 124 16.49 -0.21 8.45
CA TRP A 124 16.18 0.33 7.12
C TRP A 124 15.22 -0.55 6.31
N ASN A 125 15.34 -1.88 6.38
CA ASN A 125 14.47 -2.78 5.63
C ASN A 125 12.99 -2.58 6.05
N SER A 126 12.73 -2.68 7.35
CA SER A 126 11.39 -2.44 7.91
C SER A 126 10.85 -1.04 7.61
N TYR A 127 11.72 -0.03 7.56
CA TYR A 127 11.34 1.35 7.23
C TYR A 127 10.94 1.47 5.75
N ILE A 128 11.71 0.86 4.84
CA ILE A 128 11.45 0.90 3.40
C ILE A 128 10.15 0.16 3.08
N GLU A 129 9.96 -1.04 3.62
CA GLU A 129 8.73 -1.83 3.45
C GLU A 129 7.48 -1.03 3.88
N ARG A 130 7.54 -0.36 5.04
CA ARG A 130 6.42 0.47 5.52
C ARG A 130 6.26 1.79 4.76
N MET A 131 7.34 2.32 4.18
CA MET A 131 7.30 3.56 3.39
C MET A 131 6.60 3.34 2.04
N PHE A 132 6.84 2.18 1.43
CA PHE A 132 6.36 1.82 0.09
C PHE A 132 5.45 0.58 0.14
N PRO A 133 4.31 0.65 0.87
CA PRO A 133 3.40 -0.48 0.90
C PRO A 133 2.63 -0.61 -0.43
N ASP A 134 1.93 -1.73 -0.56
CA ASP A 134 0.91 -1.91 -1.58
C ASP A 134 -0.27 -0.94 -1.39
N ILE A 135 -1.23 -1.00 -2.32
CA ILE A 135 -2.38 -0.09 -2.40
C ILE A 135 -3.14 -0.04 -1.06
N ASP A 136 -3.33 -1.19 -0.41
CA ASP A 136 -4.09 -1.30 0.84
C ASP A 136 -3.32 -0.80 2.08
N GLY A 137 -2.03 -0.50 1.96
CA GLY A 137 -1.27 0.20 3.00
C GLY A 137 -1.51 1.70 3.06
N PHE A 138 -2.26 2.25 2.11
CA PHE A 138 -2.65 3.66 2.06
C PHE A 138 -4.14 3.85 2.35
N GLN A 139 -4.47 4.98 2.96
CA GLN A 139 -5.84 5.42 3.19
C GLN A 139 -6.01 6.90 2.84
N VAL A 140 -7.18 7.26 2.31
CA VAL A 140 -7.59 8.66 2.15
C VAL A 140 -8.32 9.10 3.40
N LEU A 141 -7.89 10.18 4.02
CA LEU A 141 -8.54 10.80 5.18
C LEU A 141 -8.88 12.25 4.86
N CYS A 142 -9.98 12.78 5.38
CA CYS A 142 -10.16 14.23 5.40
C CYS A 142 -9.17 14.87 6.38
N LYS A 143 -8.87 16.17 6.21
CA LYS A 143 -7.94 16.90 7.09
C LYS A 143 -8.24 16.70 8.58
N LEU A 144 -9.53 16.77 8.97
CA LEU A 144 -9.93 16.61 10.37
C LEU A 144 -9.60 15.21 10.92
N CYS A 145 -9.96 14.15 10.19
CA CYS A 145 -9.64 12.78 10.62
C CYS A 145 -8.12 12.52 10.62
N HIS A 146 -7.41 13.08 9.65
CA HIS A 146 -5.95 13.00 9.58
C HIS A 146 -5.28 13.69 10.78
N ASP A 147 -5.76 14.88 11.17
CA ASP A 147 -5.24 15.61 12.33
C ASP A 147 -5.51 14.86 13.63
N VAL A 148 -6.68 14.25 13.78
CA VAL A 148 -6.99 13.39 14.93
C VAL A 148 -6.04 12.19 14.99
N LYS A 149 -5.82 11.48 13.87
CA LYS A 149 -4.86 10.37 13.81
C LYS A 149 -3.45 10.81 14.20
N THR A 150 -2.99 11.92 13.62
CA THR A 150 -1.65 12.47 13.90
C THR A 150 -1.47 12.79 15.38
N LYS A 151 -2.46 13.44 16.01
CA LYS A 151 -2.44 13.76 17.44
C LYS A 151 -2.35 12.50 18.31
N LEU A 152 -3.15 11.48 18.01
CA LEU A 152 -3.12 10.21 18.73
C LEU A 152 -1.75 9.54 18.61
N GLU A 153 -1.16 9.50 17.41
CA GLU A 153 0.17 8.94 17.20
C GLU A 153 1.28 9.74 17.92
N ASP A 154 1.18 11.07 17.96
CA ASP A 154 2.08 11.95 18.72
C ASP A 154 1.99 11.69 20.23
N GLU A 155 0.77 11.56 20.77
CA GLU A 155 0.54 11.23 22.17
C GLU A 155 1.11 9.86 22.52
N MET A 156 0.88 8.85 21.68
CA MET A 156 1.49 7.52 21.84
C MET A 156 3.01 7.62 21.89
N ARG A 157 3.65 8.36 20.97
CA ARG A 157 5.11 8.58 20.99
C ARG A 157 5.59 9.19 22.30
N LYS A 158 4.90 10.21 22.82
CA LYS A 158 5.25 10.84 24.11
C LYS A 158 5.17 9.83 25.26
N ILE A 159 4.11 9.02 25.31
CA ILE A 159 3.90 8.02 26.36
C ILE A 159 5.01 6.97 26.33
N TYR A 160 5.31 6.39 25.17
CA TYR A 160 6.33 5.33 25.07
C TYR A 160 7.75 5.85 25.26
N ASN A 161 8.06 7.06 24.79
CA ASN A 161 9.34 7.70 25.07
C ASN A 161 9.54 8.00 26.56
N LYS A 162 8.47 8.33 27.29
CA LYS A 162 8.55 8.51 28.76
C LYS A 162 8.79 7.17 29.47
N LYS A 163 8.08 6.11 29.09
CA LYS A 163 8.27 4.76 29.67
C LYS A 163 9.66 4.20 29.43
N GLY A 164 10.25 4.43 28.26
CA GLY A 164 11.63 4.01 27.96
C GLY A 164 12.64 4.64 28.92
N LYS A 165 12.44 5.91 29.30
CA LYS A 165 13.32 6.65 30.21
C LYS A 165 13.14 6.32 31.70
N THR A 166 12.00 5.74 32.10
CA THR A 166 11.75 5.39 33.51
C THR A 166 12.19 3.98 33.86
N ASN A 167 12.48 3.16 32.85
CA ASN A 167 12.85 1.75 33.00
C ASN A 167 14.35 1.51 32.76
N GLU A 168 15.13 2.58 32.61
CA GLU A 168 16.58 2.62 32.40
C GLU A 168 17.22 3.39 33.57
#